data_AF-A0A7V3LHH2-F1
#
_entry.id   AF-A0A7V3LHH2-F1
#
_cell.length_a   1.000
_cell.length_b   1.000
_cell.length_c   1.000
_cell.angle_alpha   90.00
_cell.angle_beta   90.00
_cell.angle_gamma   90.00
#
_symmetry.space_group_name_H-M   'P 1'
#
loop_
_entity.id
_entity.type
_entity.pdbx_description
1 polymer ?
#
loop_
_entity_poly.entity_id
_entity_poly.type
_entity_poly.pdbx_seq_one_letter_code
_entity_poly.pdbx_strand_id
1 'polypeptide(L)'
;MDRRFDLADSVIGLVTGFTQAESSSTGFQLSMLAKGVEQTFDVVKEVYDLQFSADYFPYPCLGEILFLAVLDARGVVTELVNVNDLTAPNNPIKTGLVLGTYRMFVVKITKDTPRIGDILRIEGARVVFTDFERHAASGAICYVLHAGKMPAPADGVSFELAADSNVYTWDWTTGLAPFSRCSREEAAAKRFPTRAFVGSLADIGKNCYWVGFYSTRGDEDKCDLVKCFLNAPPGWE
;
A
#
# COMPACT_ATOMS: atom_id res chain seq x y z
N MET A 1 26.90 4.99 6.77
CA MET A 1 26.61 6.17 5.94
C MET A 1 25.13 6.46 6.12
N ASP A 2 24.79 7.52 6.86
CA ASP A 2 23.41 8.01 6.97
C ASP A 2 23.00 8.63 5.63
N ARG A 3 22.45 7.83 4.71
CA ARG A 3 21.74 8.38 3.55
C ARG A 3 20.42 8.93 4.06
N ARG A 4 20.40 10.22 4.40
CA ARG A 4 19.15 10.98 4.51
C ARG A 4 18.57 11.08 3.11
N PHE A 5 17.63 10.20 2.78
CA PHE A 5 16.88 10.26 1.55
C PHE A 5 16.07 11.56 1.55
N ASP A 6 16.34 12.47 0.60
CA ASP A 6 15.44 13.57 0.34
C ASP A 6 14.19 13.02 -0.35
N LEU A 7 13.04 13.15 0.32
CA LEU A 7 11.77 12.57 -0.12
C LEU A 7 11.25 13.20 -1.41
N ALA A 8 11.54 14.47 -1.66
CA ALA A 8 11.02 15.18 -2.83
C ALA A 8 11.49 14.51 -4.13
N ASP A 9 12.73 14.05 -4.15
CA ASP A 9 13.37 13.41 -5.31
C ASP A 9 13.36 11.88 -5.25
N SER A 10 12.87 11.30 -4.15
CA SER A 10 12.81 9.86 -3.98
C SER A 10 11.73 9.21 -4.86
N VAL A 11 12.02 8.01 -5.36
CA VAL A 11 11.04 7.15 -6.04
C VAL A 11 10.51 6.14 -5.02
N ILE A 12 9.39 6.48 -4.39
CA ILE A 12 8.72 5.62 -3.42
C ILE A 12 7.41 5.14 -4.03
N GLY A 13 7.16 3.83 -3.95
CA GLY A 13 5.98 3.25 -4.57
C GLY A 13 5.83 1.76 -4.38
N LEU A 14 4.83 1.20 -5.05
CA LEU A 14 4.54 -0.23 -5.05
C LEU A 14 5.13 -0.86 -6.31
N VAL A 15 5.83 -1.98 -6.15
CA VAL A 15 6.27 -2.78 -7.30
C VAL A 15 5.07 -3.47 -7.94
N THR A 16 4.90 -3.33 -9.25
CA THR A 16 3.83 -3.98 -10.02
C THR A 16 4.30 -5.10 -10.92
N GLY A 17 5.59 -5.13 -11.26
CA GLY A 17 6.10 -6.13 -12.18
C GLY A 17 7.62 -6.14 -12.27
N PHE A 18 8.16 -7.30 -12.62
CA PHE A 18 9.54 -7.47 -13.05
C PHE A 18 9.55 -8.08 -14.44
N THR A 19 10.45 -7.65 -15.32
CA THR A 19 10.48 -8.12 -16.71
C THR A 19 11.91 -8.15 -17.24
N GLN A 20 12.26 -9.18 -18.00
CA GLN A 20 13.46 -9.17 -18.85
C GLN A 20 13.12 -8.49 -20.17
N ALA A 21 13.92 -7.52 -20.59
CA ALA A 21 13.67 -6.76 -21.80
C ALA A 21 14.97 -6.47 -22.54
N GLU A 22 15.03 -6.81 -23.83
CA GLU A 22 16.19 -6.51 -24.69
C GLU A 22 16.39 -5.00 -24.87
N SER A 23 15.32 -4.21 -24.70
CA SER A 23 15.37 -2.75 -24.72
C SER A 23 16.01 -2.14 -23.46
N SER A 24 16.24 -2.94 -22.41
CA SER A 24 16.83 -2.49 -21.16
C SER A 24 18.36 -2.44 -21.25
N SER A 25 18.96 -1.38 -20.70
CA SER A 25 20.42 -1.25 -20.64
C SER A 25 21.11 -2.29 -19.76
N THR A 26 20.36 -2.92 -18.85
CA THR A 26 20.84 -3.98 -17.94
C THR A 26 20.26 -5.37 -18.29
N GLY A 27 19.32 -5.42 -19.24
CA GLY A 27 18.53 -6.62 -19.56
C GLY A 27 17.35 -6.88 -18.61
N PHE A 28 17.18 -6.05 -17.57
CA PHE A 28 16.16 -6.25 -16.54
C PHE A 28 15.43 -4.96 -16.22
N GLN A 29 14.11 -5.05 -16.06
CA GLN A 29 13.24 -3.93 -15.74
C GLN A 29 12.34 -4.23 -14.56
N LEU A 30 11.97 -3.15 -13.86
CA LEU A 30 11.02 -3.10 -12.77
C LEU A 30 9.95 -2.07 -13.12
N SER A 31 8.68 -2.44 -12.97
CA SER A 31 7.56 -1.51 -13.00
C SER A 31 7.13 -1.17 -11.58
N MET A 32 6.93 0.13 -11.32
CA MET A 32 6.46 0.64 -10.04
C MET A 32 5.33 1.65 -10.22
N LEU A 33 4.37 1.63 -9.31
CA LEU A 33 3.40 2.69 -9.12
C LEU A 33 3.99 3.69 -8.12
N ALA A 34 4.54 4.78 -8.63
CA ALA A 34 5.21 5.81 -7.85
C ALA A 34 4.67 7.20 -8.22
N LYS A 35 4.39 8.03 -7.20
CA LYS A 35 3.83 9.38 -7.36
C LYS A 35 2.59 9.42 -8.26
N GLY A 36 1.72 8.41 -8.18
CA GLY A 36 0.44 8.38 -8.90
C GLY A 36 0.48 7.89 -10.35
N VAL A 37 1.66 7.54 -10.85
CA VAL A 37 1.86 7.05 -12.22
C VAL A 37 2.63 5.73 -12.20
N GLU A 38 2.35 4.87 -13.18
CA GLU A 38 3.18 3.69 -13.41
C GLU A 38 4.44 4.10 -14.18
N GLN A 39 5.58 3.67 -13.67
CA GLN A 39 6.90 3.97 -14.22
C GLN A 39 7.70 2.69 -14.34
N THR A 40 8.47 2.56 -15.41
CA THR A 40 9.38 1.43 -15.63
C THR A 40 10.81 1.92 -15.51
N PHE A 41 11.62 1.17 -14.79
CA PHE A 41 13.03 1.46 -14.55
C PHE A 41 13.88 0.28 -14.99
N ASP A 42 15.04 0.57 -15.59
CA ASP A 42 16.10 -0.42 -15.71
C ASP A 42 16.65 -0.72 -14.33
N VAL A 43 16.95 -1.99 -14.06
CA VAL A 43 17.41 -2.44 -12.74
C VAL A 43 18.62 -3.36 -12.86
N VAL A 44 19.45 -3.38 -11.82
CA VAL A 44 20.51 -4.39 -11.72
C VAL A 44 19.90 -5.78 -11.45
N LYS A 45 20.65 -6.84 -11.79
CA LYS A 45 20.17 -8.22 -11.66
C LYS A 45 19.76 -8.55 -10.21
N GLU A 46 20.47 -8.03 -9.23
CA GLU A 46 20.21 -8.26 -7.81
C GLU A 46 18.83 -7.71 -7.40
N VAL A 47 18.44 -6.56 -7.93
CA VAL A 47 17.11 -5.98 -7.71
C VAL A 47 16.04 -6.81 -8.44
N TYR A 48 16.32 -7.24 -9.66
CA TYR A 48 15.41 -8.11 -10.41
C TYR A 48 15.16 -9.45 -9.69
N ASP A 49 16.21 -10.03 -9.12
CA ASP A 49 16.14 -11.34 -8.44
C ASP A 49 15.36 -11.26 -7.11
N LEU A 50 15.07 -10.06 -6.58
CA LEU A 50 14.21 -9.89 -5.40
C LEU A 50 12.83 -10.51 -5.60
N GLN A 51 12.31 -10.58 -6.84
CA GLN A 51 11.03 -11.25 -7.13
C GLN A 51 10.97 -12.71 -6.69
N PHE A 52 12.12 -13.35 -6.46
CA PHE A 52 12.25 -14.72 -5.98
C PHE A 52 12.50 -14.80 -4.47
N SER A 53 12.56 -13.66 -3.77
CA SER A 53 12.78 -13.60 -2.33
C SER A 53 11.50 -13.92 -1.57
N ALA A 54 11.56 -14.93 -0.71
CA ALA A 54 10.48 -15.25 0.22
C ALA A 54 10.32 -14.20 1.34
N ASP A 55 11.32 -13.35 1.58
CA ASP A 55 11.26 -12.31 2.60
C ASP A 55 10.36 -11.14 2.18
N TYR A 56 10.35 -10.85 0.87
CA TYR A 56 9.59 -9.73 0.30
C TYR A 56 8.36 -10.19 -0.48
N PHE A 57 8.44 -11.34 -1.15
CA PHE A 57 7.37 -11.90 -1.96
C PHE A 57 7.18 -13.40 -1.61
N PRO A 58 6.72 -13.73 -0.39
CA PRO A 58 6.44 -15.11 0.02
C PRO A 58 5.37 -15.80 -0.84
N TYR A 59 4.59 -14.99 -1.58
CA TYR A 59 3.64 -15.36 -2.62
C TYR A 59 3.91 -14.41 -3.81
N PRO A 60 3.56 -14.74 -5.07
CA PRO A 60 3.77 -13.87 -6.26
C PRO A 60 2.99 -12.52 -6.22
N CYS A 61 2.45 -12.21 -5.05
CA CYS A 61 1.80 -11.02 -4.58
C CYS A 61 2.75 -9.80 -4.60
N LEU A 62 3.09 -9.31 -5.79
CA LEU A 62 3.74 -8.01 -5.99
C LEU A 62 2.88 -6.85 -5.41
N GLY A 63 3.52 -5.78 -4.95
CA GLY A 63 2.82 -4.55 -4.53
C GLY A 63 2.26 -4.52 -3.11
N GLU A 64 2.49 -5.55 -2.27
CA GLU A 64 2.21 -5.41 -0.82
C GLU A 64 3.20 -4.50 -0.11
N ILE A 65 4.39 -4.31 -0.64
CA ILE A 65 5.46 -3.61 0.07
C ILE A 65 5.72 -2.29 -0.63
N LEU A 66 5.74 -1.21 0.16
CA LEU A 66 6.26 0.07 -0.27
C LEU A 66 7.78 0.00 -0.30
N PHE A 67 8.36 0.28 -1.46
CA PHE A 67 9.79 0.36 -1.65
C PHE A 67 10.21 1.77 -2.01
N LEU A 68 11.35 2.17 -1.47
CA LEU A 68 12.17 3.23 -2.02
C LEU A 68 13.13 2.62 -3.05
N ALA A 69 13.05 3.06 -4.30
CA ALA A 69 14.03 2.75 -5.33
C ALA A 69 15.21 3.71 -5.24
N VAL A 70 16.42 3.17 -5.08
CA VAL A 70 17.69 3.92 -5.09
C VAL A 70 18.26 3.84 -6.51
N LEU A 71 18.42 5.00 -7.15
CA LEU A 71 18.90 5.11 -8.52
C LEU A 71 20.39 5.49 -8.55
N ASP A 72 21.12 4.94 -9.53
CA ASP A 72 22.45 5.42 -9.88
C ASP A 72 22.40 6.68 -10.76
N ALA A 73 23.57 7.22 -11.13
CA ALA A 73 23.67 8.42 -11.97
C ALA A 73 23.09 8.26 -13.39
N ARG A 74 22.78 7.03 -13.82
CA ARG A 74 22.16 6.72 -15.11
C ARG A 74 20.65 6.48 -15.00
N GLY A 75 20.09 6.55 -13.79
CA GLY A 75 18.70 6.24 -13.53
C GLY A 75 18.40 4.74 -13.41
N VAL A 76 19.42 3.89 -13.26
CA VAL A 76 19.24 2.45 -13.02
C VAL A 76 18.98 2.22 -11.54
N VAL A 77 17.95 1.45 -11.19
CA VAL A 77 17.68 1.06 -9.80
C VAL A 77 18.71 0.04 -9.35
N THR A 78 19.51 0.42 -8.37
CA THR A 78 20.56 -0.43 -7.79
C THR A 78 20.13 -1.11 -6.50
N GLU A 79 19.08 -0.61 -5.84
CA GLU A 79 18.60 -1.12 -4.57
C GLU A 79 17.11 -0.81 -4.38
N LEU A 80 16.36 -1.75 -3.79
CA LEU A 80 15.02 -1.52 -3.28
C LEU A 80 15.04 -1.61 -1.75
N VAL A 81 14.76 -0.49 -1.09
CA VAL A 81 14.70 -0.42 0.38
C VAL A 81 13.25 -0.58 0.81
N ASN A 82 12.95 -1.56 1.66
CA ASN A 82 11.61 -1.72 2.23
C ASN A 82 11.33 -0.54 3.18
N VAL A 83 10.30 0.24 2.87
CA VAL A 83 9.86 1.41 3.64
C VAL A 83 8.42 1.28 4.13
N ASN A 84 7.90 0.05 4.16
CA ASN A 84 6.53 -0.23 4.57
C ASN A 84 6.31 -0.10 6.10
N ASP A 85 7.36 -0.26 6.90
CA ASP A 85 7.29 -0.12 8.36
C ASP A 85 7.49 1.34 8.80
N LEU A 86 6.39 2.06 9.00
CA LEU A 86 6.40 3.47 9.45
C LEU A 86 7.04 3.67 10.83
N THR A 87 7.26 2.61 11.62
CA THR A 87 7.90 2.72 12.94
C THR A 87 9.42 2.68 12.87
N ALA A 88 10.00 2.28 11.72
CA ALA A 88 11.43 2.11 11.59
C ALA A 88 12.18 3.44 11.77
N PRO A 89 13.23 3.49 12.62
CA PRO A 89 14.06 4.68 12.76
C PRO A 89 14.80 4.90 11.44
N ASN A 90 14.56 6.05 10.80
CA ASN A 90 15.03 6.42 9.45
C ASN A 90 14.16 5.94 8.28
N ASN A 91 12.90 5.55 8.51
CA ASN A 91 11.97 5.42 7.39
C ASN A 91 11.82 6.79 6.68
N PRO A 92 12.03 6.86 5.36
CA PRO A 92 11.79 8.10 4.62
C PRO A 92 10.32 8.51 4.69
N ILE A 93 9.36 7.58 4.71
CA ILE A 93 7.95 7.91 4.89
C ILE A 93 7.70 8.28 6.35
N LYS A 94 7.42 9.56 6.60
CA LYS A 94 7.20 10.08 7.97
C LYS A 94 5.73 10.17 8.35
N THR A 95 4.86 10.49 7.39
CA THR A 95 3.42 10.61 7.62
C THR A 95 2.67 9.48 6.95
N GLY A 96 1.86 8.77 7.72
CA GLY A 96 0.97 7.74 7.19
C GLY A 96 0.04 7.16 8.24
N LEU A 97 -0.95 6.43 7.74
CA LEU A 97 -1.92 5.64 8.51
C LEU A 97 -1.94 4.25 7.91
N VAL A 98 -1.86 3.24 8.76
CA VAL A 98 -2.13 1.86 8.41
C VAL A 98 -3.25 1.36 9.31
N LEU A 99 -4.39 1.10 8.69
CA LEU A 99 -5.54 0.51 9.35
C LEU A 99 -5.63 -0.94 8.93
N GLY A 100 -5.41 -1.84 9.88
CA GLY A 100 -5.61 -3.26 9.71
C GLY A 100 -6.96 -3.67 10.28
N THR A 101 -7.69 -4.51 9.54
CA THR A 101 -8.61 -5.42 10.21
C THR A 101 -8.51 -6.82 9.63
N TYR A 102 -9.00 -7.75 10.45
CA TYR A 102 -8.84 -9.18 10.35
C TYR A 102 -7.39 -9.63 10.23
N ARG A 103 -6.93 -10.15 11.36
CA ARG A 103 -6.24 -11.44 11.36
C ARG A 103 -7.21 -12.44 10.71
N MET A 104 -7.36 -12.45 9.37
CA MET A 104 -8.42 -13.17 8.59
C MET A 104 -8.40 -14.69 8.74
N PHE A 105 -7.51 -15.15 9.61
CA PHE A 105 -7.22 -16.54 9.89
C PHE A 105 -7.24 -16.81 11.41
N VAL A 106 -7.60 -15.81 12.21
CA VAL A 106 -7.82 -15.93 13.66
C VAL A 106 -9.21 -15.46 14.05
N VAL A 107 -9.79 -14.48 13.34
CA VAL A 107 -11.19 -14.09 13.52
C VAL A 107 -11.97 -14.45 12.26
N LYS A 108 -13.02 -15.25 12.42
CA LYS A 108 -13.92 -15.63 11.33
C LYS A 108 -14.68 -14.40 10.85
N ILE A 109 -14.61 -14.10 9.55
CA ILE A 109 -15.43 -13.07 8.92
C ILE A 109 -16.90 -13.53 8.94
N THR A 110 -17.80 -12.66 9.38
CA THR A 110 -19.25 -12.88 9.41
C THR A 110 -19.96 -11.73 8.70
N LYS A 111 -21.30 -11.76 8.64
CA LYS A 111 -22.10 -10.64 8.17
C LYS A 111 -21.99 -9.38 9.05
N ASP A 112 -21.55 -9.55 10.30
CA ASP A 112 -21.43 -8.48 11.31
C ASP A 112 -20.00 -7.92 11.35
N THR A 113 -19.10 -8.48 10.55
CA THR A 113 -17.77 -7.94 10.28
C THR A 113 -17.92 -6.55 9.67
N PRO A 114 -17.34 -5.49 10.27
CA PRO A 114 -17.37 -4.18 9.64
C PRO A 114 -16.67 -4.21 8.28
N ARG A 115 -16.98 -3.21 7.47
CA ARG A 115 -16.28 -2.85 6.25
C ARG A 115 -15.48 -1.59 6.51
N ILE A 116 -14.51 -1.31 5.64
CA ILE A 116 -13.73 -0.06 5.76
C ILE A 116 -14.62 1.19 5.68
N GLY A 117 -15.68 1.15 4.87
CA GLY A 117 -16.67 2.23 4.74
C GLY A 117 -17.56 2.45 5.97
N ASP A 118 -17.60 1.47 6.89
CA ASP A 118 -18.26 1.66 8.18
C ASP A 118 -17.36 2.48 9.13
N ILE A 119 -16.03 2.38 8.97
CA ILE A 119 -15.04 3.04 9.84
C ILE A 119 -14.71 4.46 9.35
N LEU A 120 -14.52 4.63 8.04
CA LEU A 120 -14.11 5.89 7.44
C LEU A 120 -14.80 6.16 6.11
N ARG A 121 -14.87 7.44 5.73
CA ARG A 121 -15.44 7.92 4.48
C ARG A 121 -14.52 8.93 3.81
N ILE A 122 -14.66 9.10 2.50
CA ILE A 122 -13.94 10.14 1.77
C ILE A 122 -14.93 11.23 1.36
N GLU A 123 -14.75 12.43 1.88
CA GLU A 123 -15.58 13.61 1.64
C GLU A 123 -14.76 14.66 0.89
N GLY A 124 -14.98 14.78 -0.42
CA GLY A 124 -14.11 15.61 -1.27
C GLY A 124 -12.68 15.09 -1.22
N ALA A 125 -11.72 15.93 -0.82
CA ALA A 125 -10.31 15.57 -0.64
C ALA A 125 -9.98 15.04 0.77
N ARG A 126 -10.96 14.91 1.66
CA ARG A 126 -10.73 14.52 3.06
C ARG A 126 -11.10 13.08 3.30
N VAL A 127 -10.35 12.38 4.13
CA VAL A 127 -10.76 11.12 4.75
C VAL A 127 -11.22 11.43 6.16
N VAL A 128 -12.44 11.03 6.51
CA VAL A 128 -13.09 11.29 7.81
C VAL A 128 -13.39 9.96 8.50
N PHE A 129 -13.03 9.84 9.77
CA PHE A 129 -13.42 8.70 10.60
C PHE A 129 -14.85 8.91 11.13
N THR A 130 -15.71 7.91 10.99
CA THR A 130 -17.15 8.05 11.28
C THR A 130 -17.67 7.12 12.37
N ASP A 131 -17.15 5.89 12.48
CA ASP A 131 -17.56 4.89 13.50
C ASP A 131 -16.33 4.11 14.01
N PHE A 132 -15.17 4.76 14.03
CA PHE A 132 -13.89 4.17 14.42
C PHE A 132 -13.91 3.74 15.89
N GLU A 133 -14.40 4.57 16.81
CA GLU A 133 -14.36 4.27 18.24
C GLU A 133 -15.19 3.04 18.59
N ARG A 134 -16.37 2.91 18.01
CA ARG A 134 -17.24 1.74 18.18
C ARG A 134 -16.57 0.45 17.69
N HIS A 135 -15.95 0.50 16.51
CA HIS A 135 -15.29 -0.68 15.92
C HIS A 135 -13.95 -1.00 16.60
N ALA A 136 -13.26 0.00 17.13
CA ALA A 136 -12.09 -0.19 17.98
C ALA A 136 -12.49 -0.87 19.31
N ALA A 137 -13.53 -0.35 19.98
CA ALA A 137 -14.04 -0.88 21.24
C ALA A 137 -14.59 -2.31 21.11
N SER A 138 -15.16 -2.67 19.95
CA SER A 138 -15.62 -4.03 19.68
C SER A 138 -14.49 -5.01 19.33
N GLY A 139 -13.24 -4.54 19.26
CA GLY A 139 -12.09 -5.35 18.87
C GLY A 139 -12.08 -5.72 17.38
N ALA A 140 -12.94 -5.10 16.56
CA ALA A 140 -12.96 -5.35 15.12
C ALA A 140 -11.75 -4.73 14.40
N ILE A 141 -11.15 -3.69 14.98
CA ILE A 141 -9.90 -3.09 14.53
C ILE A 141 -8.75 -3.66 15.36
N CYS A 142 -8.03 -4.63 14.80
CA CYS A 142 -6.95 -5.31 15.51
C CYS A 142 -5.59 -4.60 15.39
N TYR A 143 -5.44 -3.69 14.43
CA TYR A 143 -4.20 -2.98 14.19
C TYR A 143 -4.47 -1.58 13.66
N VAL A 144 -3.89 -0.59 14.34
CA VAL A 144 -3.91 0.82 13.92
C VAL A 144 -2.51 1.36 14.16
N LEU A 145 -1.88 1.84 13.11
CA LEU A 145 -0.63 2.57 13.18
C LEU A 145 -0.81 3.91 12.50
N HIS A 146 -0.41 4.99 13.15
CA HIS A 146 -0.33 6.32 12.54
C HIS A 146 1.02 6.94 12.91
N ALA A 147 1.55 7.77 12.02
CA ALA A 147 2.86 8.40 12.18
C ALA A 147 2.90 9.83 11.59
N GLY A 148 3.88 10.61 12.03
CA GLY A 148 4.14 11.96 11.52
C GLY A 148 3.01 12.93 11.84
N LYS A 149 2.59 13.70 10.83
CA LYS A 149 1.48 14.66 10.94
C LYS A 149 0.09 14.00 10.85
N MET A 150 0.01 12.68 10.68
CA MET A 150 -1.26 11.98 10.66
C MET A 150 -1.95 12.14 12.03
N PRO A 151 -3.15 12.74 12.09
CA PRO A 151 -3.86 12.88 13.36
C PRO A 151 -4.21 11.50 13.92
N ALA A 152 -4.29 11.41 15.25
CA ALA A 152 -4.74 10.20 15.92
C ALA A 152 -6.16 9.83 15.45
N PRO A 153 -6.41 8.58 15.01
CA PRO A 153 -7.74 8.16 14.56
C PRO A 153 -8.77 8.26 15.69
N ALA A 154 -9.84 9.00 15.45
CA ALA A 154 -11.01 9.13 16.33
C ALA A 154 -12.20 9.67 15.52
N ASP A 155 -13.42 9.46 16.00
CA ASP A 155 -14.63 9.87 15.27
C ASP A 155 -14.67 11.38 15.04
N GLY A 156 -15.02 11.79 13.83
CA GLY A 156 -15.01 13.19 13.39
C GLY A 156 -13.63 13.76 13.06
N VAL A 157 -12.54 13.03 13.33
CA VAL A 157 -11.19 13.41 12.88
C VAL A 157 -11.04 13.13 11.39
N SER A 158 -10.29 14.00 10.71
CA SER A 158 -10.04 13.85 9.28
C SER A 158 -8.63 14.25 8.87
N PHE A 159 -8.16 13.73 7.74
CA PHE A 159 -6.90 14.13 7.08
C PHE A 159 -7.11 14.34 5.58
N GLU A 160 -6.20 15.07 4.94
CA GLU A 160 -6.29 15.45 3.54
C GLU A 160 -5.57 14.45 2.61
N LEU A 161 -6.16 14.24 1.44
CA LEU A 161 -5.57 13.56 0.31
C LEU A 161 -5.01 14.60 -0.66
N ALA A 162 -3.92 14.26 -1.35
CA ALA A 162 -3.48 15.01 -2.52
C ALA A 162 -4.57 14.98 -3.61
N ALA A 163 -4.71 16.06 -4.38
CA ALA A 163 -5.74 16.16 -5.41
C ALA A 163 -5.63 15.06 -6.48
N ASP A 164 -4.41 14.58 -6.70
CA ASP A 164 -4.06 13.50 -7.61
C ASP A 164 -3.72 12.20 -6.85
N SER A 165 -4.23 12.04 -5.63
CA SER A 165 -4.06 10.81 -4.86
C SER A 165 -4.60 9.64 -5.67
N ASN A 166 -3.79 8.59 -5.81
CA ASN A 166 -4.19 7.39 -6.52
C ASN A 166 -4.56 6.29 -5.54
N VAL A 167 -5.56 5.50 -5.94
CA VAL A 167 -6.04 4.36 -5.16
C VAL A 167 -5.57 3.10 -5.85
N TYR A 168 -4.89 2.27 -5.08
CA TYR A 168 -4.35 1.00 -5.52
C TYR A 168 -5.12 -0.12 -4.84
N THR A 169 -5.80 -0.94 -5.63
CA THR A 169 -6.64 -2.02 -5.13
C THR A 169 -6.03 -3.37 -5.40
N TRP A 170 -6.03 -4.22 -4.37
CA TRP A 170 -5.68 -5.63 -4.53
C TRP A 170 -6.80 -6.44 -5.17
N ASP A 171 -6.51 -7.15 -6.26
CA ASP A 171 -7.42 -8.15 -6.83
C ASP A 171 -6.90 -9.58 -6.62
N TRP A 172 -7.47 -10.28 -5.63
CA TRP A 172 -7.13 -11.68 -5.33
C TRP A 172 -7.72 -12.66 -6.34
N THR A 173 -8.64 -12.22 -7.18
CA THR A 173 -9.54 -13.12 -7.91
C THR A 173 -8.93 -13.63 -9.19
N THR A 174 -7.99 -12.88 -9.73
CA THR A 174 -7.17 -13.31 -10.84
C THR A 174 -5.92 -14.04 -10.37
N GLY A 175 -5.40 -13.76 -9.16
CA GLY A 175 -4.12 -14.29 -8.68
C GLY A 175 -2.91 -13.93 -9.57
N LEU A 176 -3.12 -13.02 -10.54
CA LEU A 176 -2.21 -12.73 -11.65
C LEU A 176 -1.79 -11.26 -11.70
N ALA A 177 -2.56 -10.34 -11.10
CA ALA A 177 -2.26 -8.91 -11.07
C ALA A 177 -2.64 -8.32 -9.69
N PRO A 178 -1.68 -8.22 -8.77
CA PRO A 178 -1.98 -7.95 -7.37
C PRO A 178 -2.32 -6.49 -7.05
N PHE A 179 -1.94 -5.51 -7.89
CA PHE A 179 -2.39 -4.13 -7.74
C PHE A 179 -2.57 -3.46 -9.10
N SER A 180 -3.76 -2.89 -9.33
CA SER A 180 -4.01 -2.00 -10.47
C SER A 180 -4.32 -0.60 -9.96
N ARG A 181 -3.81 0.41 -10.68
CA ARG A 181 -4.25 1.79 -10.48
C ARG A 181 -5.71 1.90 -10.89
N CYS A 182 -6.50 2.57 -10.06
CA CYS A 182 -7.83 3.04 -10.45
C CYS A 182 -8.03 4.47 -9.94
N SER A 183 -8.75 5.25 -10.73
CA SER A 183 -9.39 6.47 -10.26
C SER A 183 -10.39 6.16 -9.15
N ARG A 184 -10.82 7.21 -8.44
CA ARG A 184 -11.82 7.05 -7.36
C ARG A 184 -13.16 6.58 -7.93
N GLU A 185 -13.52 7.07 -9.11
CA GLU A 185 -14.71 6.69 -9.85
C GLU A 185 -14.66 5.22 -10.29
N GLU A 186 -13.51 4.76 -10.81
CA GLU A 186 -13.32 3.35 -11.18
C GLU A 186 -13.34 2.42 -9.97
N ALA A 187 -12.76 2.84 -8.84
CA ALA A 187 -12.79 2.07 -7.59
C ALA A 187 -14.24 1.84 -7.11
N ALA A 188 -15.10 2.87 -7.20
CA ALA A 188 -16.51 2.77 -6.85
C ALA A 188 -17.32 1.84 -7.79
N ALA A 189 -16.92 1.72 -9.06
CA ALA A 189 -17.62 0.93 -10.07
C ALA A 189 -17.26 -0.59 -10.07
N LYS A 190 -16.13 -0.99 -9.48
CA LYS A 190 -15.67 -2.39 -9.48
C LYS A 190 -16.49 -3.27 -8.51
N ARG A 191 -16.98 -4.43 -8.99
CA ARG A 191 -17.59 -5.49 -8.16
C ARG A 191 -16.54 -6.55 -7.82
N PHE A 192 -16.19 -6.67 -6.54
CA PHE A 192 -15.16 -7.61 -6.07
C PHE A 192 -15.73 -9.02 -5.81
N PRO A 193 -15.13 -10.09 -6.34
CA PRO A 193 -15.57 -11.46 -6.08
C PRO A 193 -15.16 -12.00 -4.70
N THR A 194 -15.86 -13.06 -4.28
CA THR A 194 -15.61 -13.85 -3.06
C THR A 194 -14.42 -14.81 -3.25
N ARG A 195 -13.54 -14.88 -2.24
CA ARG A 195 -12.16 -15.45 -2.22
C ARG A 195 -11.85 -16.83 -2.84
N ALA A 196 -10.58 -16.97 -3.24
CA ALA A 196 -9.75 -18.19 -3.22
C ALA A 196 -8.51 -17.98 -2.29
N PHE A 197 -7.94 -19.06 -1.74
CA PHE A 197 -6.90 -19.05 -0.68
C PHE A 197 -5.55 -19.55 -1.20
N VAL A 198 -4.44 -18.82 -0.94
CA VAL A 198 -3.07 -19.25 -1.28
C VAL A 198 -2.09 -18.77 -0.19
N GLY A 199 -1.80 -19.59 0.85
CA GLY A 199 -0.70 -19.33 1.79
C GLY A 199 -0.80 -19.93 3.20
N SER A 200 0.32 -19.95 3.93
CA SER A 200 0.44 -20.44 5.32
C SER A 200 0.02 -19.36 6.34
N LEU A 201 -0.57 -19.78 7.46
CA LEU A 201 -1.05 -18.89 8.54
C LEU A 201 0.05 -17.98 9.13
N ALA A 202 1.32 -18.39 9.07
CA ALA A 202 2.44 -17.67 9.65
C ALA A 202 2.93 -16.50 8.76
N ASP A 203 2.89 -16.67 7.43
CA ASP A 203 3.30 -15.62 6.47
C ASP A 203 2.23 -14.54 6.37
N ILE A 204 0.99 -14.99 6.40
CA ILE A 204 -0.23 -14.21 6.43
C ILE A 204 -0.34 -13.31 7.67
N GLY A 205 0.21 -13.77 8.81
CA GLY A 205 0.20 -13.01 10.07
C GLY A 205 1.05 -11.74 10.05
N LYS A 206 1.85 -11.52 9.00
CA LYS A 206 2.83 -10.43 8.94
C LYS A 206 2.31 -9.16 8.25
N ASN A 207 1.33 -9.21 7.32
CA ASN A 207 0.99 -8.06 6.46
C ASN A 207 -0.48 -7.95 5.96
N CYS A 208 -1.48 -8.34 6.76
CA CYS A 208 -2.89 -8.17 6.36
C CYS A 208 -3.45 -6.80 6.81
N TYR A 209 -3.40 -5.79 5.95
CA TYR A 209 -3.99 -4.47 6.21
C TYR A 209 -5.34 -4.34 5.49
N TRP A 210 -6.22 -3.44 5.94
CA TRP A 210 -7.42 -3.07 5.18
C TRP A 210 -7.11 -1.92 4.23
N VAL A 211 -6.48 -0.89 4.77
CA VAL A 211 -6.08 0.29 4.01
C VAL A 211 -4.83 0.91 4.61
N GLY A 212 -3.98 1.45 3.75
CA GLY A 212 -2.87 2.31 4.11
C GLY A 212 -2.94 3.62 3.35
N PHE A 213 -2.67 4.73 4.05
CA PHE A 213 -2.54 6.07 3.51
C PHE A 213 -1.15 6.57 3.80
N TYR A 214 -0.44 7.04 2.77
CA TYR A 214 0.96 7.42 2.90
C TYR A 214 1.24 8.74 2.20
N SER A 215 2.05 9.58 2.84
CA SER A 215 2.72 10.70 2.18
C SER A 215 4.05 10.22 1.62
N THR A 216 4.08 9.93 0.32
CA THR A 216 5.27 9.38 -0.36
C THR A 216 6.09 10.43 -1.09
N ARG A 217 5.53 11.63 -1.27
CA ARG A 217 6.20 12.76 -1.92
C ARG A 217 6.93 13.70 -0.96
N GLY A 218 6.83 13.45 0.35
CA GLY A 218 7.41 14.29 1.40
C GLY A 218 6.53 15.48 1.82
N ASP A 219 5.36 15.67 1.20
CA ASP A 219 4.34 16.61 1.72
C ASP A 219 3.63 15.96 2.90
N GLU A 220 4.15 16.17 4.11
CA GLU A 220 3.59 15.58 5.32
C GLU A 220 2.15 16.01 5.64
N ASP A 221 1.61 17.05 4.99
CA ASP A 221 0.26 17.54 5.23
C ASP A 221 -0.81 16.79 4.40
N LYS A 222 -0.40 15.99 3.41
CA LYS A 222 -1.32 15.27 2.51
C LYS A 222 -0.85 13.86 2.20
N CYS A 223 -1.79 12.92 2.13
CA CYS A 223 -1.50 11.58 1.62
C CYS A 223 -1.72 11.50 0.11
N ASP A 224 -0.74 10.97 -0.62
CA ASP A 224 -0.78 10.84 -2.08
C ASP A 224 -0.89 9.39 -2.57
N LEU A 225 -0.59 8.43 -1.70
CA LEU A 225 -0.72 7.00 -1.98
C LEU A 225 -1.77 6.36 -1.06
N VAL A 226 -2.79 5.76 -1.66
CA VAL A 226 -3.81 4.96 -0.96
C VAL A 226 -3.68 3.51 -1.41
N LYS A 227 -3.39 2.62 -0.47
CA LYS A 227 -3.30 1.18 -0.69
C LYS A 227 -4.49 0.49 -0.03
N CYS A 228 -5.32 -0.18 -0.81
CA CYS A 228 -6.51 -0.87 -0.31
C CYS A 228 -6.42 -2.38 -0.56
N PHE A 229 -6.64 -3.15 0.49
CA PHE A 229 -6.88 -4.60 0.38
C PHE A 229 -8.37 -4.84 0.50
N LEU A 230 -8.99 -5.28 -0.59
CA LEU A 230 -10.44 -5.38 -0.66
C LEU A 230 -10.88 -6.85 -0.61
N ASN A 231 -11.68 -7.19 0.40
CA ASN A 231 -12.44 -8.45 0.49
C ASN A 231 -13.93 -8.29 0.09
N ALA A 232 -14.33 -7.07 -0.26
CA ALA A 232 -15.61 -6.62 -0.81
C ALA A 232 -15.41 -5.14 -1.16
N PRO A 233 -16.23 -4.53 -2.05
CA PRO A 233 -16.06 -3.12 -2.37
C PRO A 233 -16.06 -2.30 -1.08
N PRO A 234 -15.16 -1.34 -0.96
CA PRO A 234 -15.28 -0.37 0.10
C PRO A 234 -16.60 0.38 -0.17
N GLY A 235 -17.44 0.55 0.84
CA GLY A 235 -18.76 1.17 0.70
C GLY A 235 -18.62 2.66 0.40
N TRP A 236 -18.39 2.99 -0.87
CA TRP A 236 -18.11 4.34 -1.38
C TRP A 236 -19.40 5.04 -1.83
N GLU A 237 -20.52 4.72 -1.16
CA GLU A 237 -21.80 5.40 -1.37
C GLU A 237 -21.87 6.71 -0.59
#